data_AF-A0A135W4H7-F1
#
_entry.id   AF-A0A135W4H7-F1
#
_cell.length_a   1.000
_cell.length_b   1.000
_cell.length_c   1.000
_cell.angle_alpha   90.00
_cell.angle_beta   90.00
_cell.angle_gamma   90.00
#
_symmetry.space_group_name_H-M   'P 1'
#
loop_
_entity.id
_entity.type
_entity.pdbx_description
1 polymer ?
#
loop_
_entity_poly.entity_id
_entity_poly.type
_entity_poly.pdbx_seq_one_letter_code
_entity_poly.pdbx_strand_id
1 'polypeptide(L)'
;MFNKRKVVHSKDVAQATHEALLRRGVTLESIAKIVYEMQLPYNEGLKMAHCLESVKGVLKKRELQHAILVGIELDELAEKGMLSEPLQQIVVADEGLFGVDETIALGAVFTYGSIAVTTFGHLDKNKIGIINDLDTKKGNGVHTFLDDLVASVAACASSRIAHRTRDLEEAGETFDDIAPDETMPETNVKGAQT
;
A
#
# COMPACT_ATOMS: atom_id res chain seq x y z
N MET A 1 -14.51 33.60 1.19
CA MET A 1 -15.49 33.05 2.17
C MET A 1 -15.21 31.56 2.28
N PHE A 2 -14.44 31.12 3.28
CA PHE A 2 -14.22 29.69 3.50
C PHE A 2 -15.56 29.11 3.96
N ASN A 3 -16.25 28.44 3.03
CA ASN A 3 -17.38 27.60 3.36
C ASN A 3 -16.94 26.66 4.49
N LYS A 4 -17.67 26.62 5.61
CA LYS A 4 -17.38 25.71 6.75
C LYS A 4 -17.22 24.31 6.16
N ARG A 5 -15.97 23.85 6.02
CA ARG A 5 -15.62 22.67 5.21
C ARG A 5 -16.45 21.49 5.70
N LYS A 6 -17.19 20.86 4.78
CA LYS A 6 -17.63 19.47 4.95
C LYS A 6 -16.36 18.65 5.15
N VAL A 7 -16.08 18.24 6.37
CA VAL A 7 -15.01 17.28 6.66
C VAL A 7 -15.46 15.96 6.05
N VAL A 8 -14.66 15.40 5.14
CA VAL A 8 -14.96 14.08 4.55
C VAL A 8 -14.75 13.02 5.62
N HIS A 9 -15.71 12.10 5.75
CA HIS A 9 -15.64 11.06 6.78
C HIS A 9 -14.56 10.05 6.44
N SER A 10 -13.86 9.50 7.44
CA SER A 10 -12.80 8.51 7.21
C SER A 10 -13.30 7.27 6.45
N LYS A 11 -14.55 6.88 6.70
CA LYS A 11 -15.23 5.80 5.98
C LYS A 11 -15.32 6.06 4.47
N ASP A 12 -15.63 7.29 4.08
CA ASP A 12 -15.76 7.67 2.67
C ASP A 12 -14.39 7.64 1.97
N VAL A 13 -13.34 8.10 2.66
CA VAL A 13 -11.96 8.06 2.16
C VAL A 13 -11.48 6.60 2.00
N ALA A 14 -11.76 5.75 2.99
CA ALA A 14 -11.42 4.33 2.93
C ALA A 14 -12.13 3.62 1.75
N GLN A 15 -13.44 3.83 1.63
CA GLN A 15 -14.26 3.31 0.52
C GLN A 15 -13.68 3.75 -0.83
N ALA A 16 -13.44 5.05 -1.01
CA ALA A 16 -12.88 5.59 -2.24
C ALA A 16 -11.50 5.00 -2.56
N THR A 17 -10.66 4.75 -1.56
CA THR A 17 -9.33 4.14 -1.74
C THR A 17 -9.45 2.71 -2.26
N HIS A 18 -10.36 1.91 -1.68
CA HIS A 18 -10.60 0.53 -2.15
C HIS A 18 -11.14 0.50 -3.57
N GLU A 19 -12.10 1.38 -3.89
CA GLU A 19 -12.64 1.54 -5.24
C GLU A 19 -11.58 2.02 -6.23
N ALA A 20 -10.66 2.89 -5.79
CA ALA A 20 -9.52 3.36 -6.58
C ALA A 20 -8.52 2.26 -6.93
N LEU A 21 -8.16 1.40 -5.99
CA LEU A 21 -7.27 0.28 -6.29
C LEU A 21 -7.96 -0.70 -7.24
N LEU A 22 -9.23 -1.03 -6.96
CA LEU A 22 -9.98 -2.01 -7.74
C LEU A 22 -10.23 -1.55 -9.18
N ARG A 23 -10.57 -0.26 -9.40
CA ARG A 23 -10.77 0.29 -10.76
C ARG A 23 -9.49 0.28 -11.59
N ARG A 24 -8.32 0.22 -10.94
CA ARG A 24 -7.01 0.08 -11.60
C ARG A 24 -6.52 -1.38 -11.66
N GLY A 25 -7.37 -2.35 -11.33
CA GLY A 25 -7.05 -3.77 -11.40
C GLY A 25 -6.25 -4.32 -10.22
N VAL A 26 -6.05 -3.52 -9.16
CA VAL A 26 -5.29 -3.94 -7.97
C VAL A 26 -6.26 -4.47 -6.90
N THR A 27 -6.13 -5.75 -6.60
CA THR A 27 -6.86 -6.41 -5.49
C THR A 27 -6.02 -6.41 -4.22
N LEU A 28 -6.66 -6.46 -3.05
CA LEU A 28 -5.90 -6.57 -1.79
C LEU A 28 -5.16 -7.90 -1.70
N GLU A 29 -5.73 -8.94 -2.29
CA GLU A 29 -5.15 -10.27 -2.42
C GLU A 29 -3.87 -10.24 -3.26
N SER A 30 -3.82 -9.45 -4.35
CA SER A 30 -2.58 -9.30 -5.12
C SER A 30 -1.47 -8.63 -4.32
N ILE A 31 -1.79 -7.64 -3.49
CA ILE A 31 -0.81 -7.00 -2.59
C ILE A 31 -0.36 -7.98 -1.50
N ALA A 32 -1.31 -8.71 -0.90
CA ALA A 32 -1.01 -9.68 0.14
C ALA A 32 -0.14 -10.84 -0.35
N LYS A 33 -0.16 -11.18 -1.65
CA LYS A 33 0.75 -12.19 -2.23
C LYS A 33 2.20 -11.72 -2.20
N ILE A 34 2.44 -10.44 -2.51
CA ILE A 34 3.76 -9.82 -2.40
C ILE A 34 4.24 -9.89 -0.95
N VAL A 35 3.37 -9.49 -0.02
CA VAL A 35 3.68 -9.53 1.42
C VAL A 35 4.01 -10.96 1.86
N TYR A 36 3.24 -11.94 1.40
CA TYR A 36 3.46 -13.35 1.71
C TYR A 36 4.83 -13.83 1.20
N GLU A 37 5.16 -13.54 -0.06
CA GLU A 37 6.45 -13.88 -0.65
C GLU A 37 7.62 -13.24 0.12
N MET A 38 7.49 -11.98 0.50
CA MET A 38 8.50 -11.23 1.26
C MET A 38 8.71 -11.76 2.68
N GLN A 39 7.65 -12.27 3.31
CA GLN A 39 7.66 -12.59 4.75
C GLN A 39 7.74 -14.08 5.03
N LEU A 40 7.28 -14.96 4.12
CA LEU A 40 7.30 -16.41 4.32
C LEU A 40 8.68 -16.98 4.70
N PRO A 41 9.81 -16.53 4.13
CA PRO A 41 11.13 -17.07 4.50
C PRO A 41 11.53 -16.83 5.96
N TYR A 42 10.88 -15.88 6.64
CA TYR A 42 11.22 -15.46 8.01
C TYR A 42 10.18 -15.85 9.05
N ASN A 43 9.00 -16.34 8.62
CA ASN A 43 7.83 -16.48 9.46
C ASN A 43 7.21 -17.87 9.33
N GLU A 44 7.55 -18.76 10.25
CA GLU A 44 6.92 -20.07 10.37
C GLU A 44 5.42 -19.93 10.67
N GLY A 45 4.60 -20.73 10.00
CA GLY A 45 3.13 -20.68 10.12
C GLY A 45 2.45 -19.49 9.44
N LEU A 46 3.20 -18.61 8.74
CA LEU A 46 2.60 -17.50 8.01
C LEU A 46 1.65 -18.03 6.92
N LYS A 47 0.47 -17.40 6.83
CA LYS A 47 -0.60 -17.77 5.91
C LYS A 47 -1.02 -16.53 5.13
N MET A 48 -1.53 -16.73 3.93
CA MET A 48 -2.04 -15.66 3.08
C MET A 48 -3.08 -14.77 3.78
N ALA A 49 -3.90 -15.35 4.68
CA ALA A 49 -4.87 -14.61 5.49
C ALA A 49 -4.22 -13.61 6.45
N HIS A 50 -3.07 -13.96 7.05
CA HIS A 50 -2.27 -13.03 7.89
C HIS A 50 -1.82 -11.82 7.07
N CYS A 51 -1.33 -12.06 5.86
CA CYS A 51 -0.88 -11.01 4.95
C CYS A 51 -2.04 -10.11 4.50
N LEU A 52 -3.19 -10.69 4.18
CA LEU A 52 -4.39 -9.94 3.79
C LEU A 52 -4.89 -9.05 4.94
N GLU A 53 -4.89 -9.55 6.18
CA GLU A 53 -5.25 -8.74 7.34
C GLU A 53 -4.21 -7.65 7.64
N SER A 54 -2.93 -7.93 7.36
CA SER A 54 -1.88 -6.91 7.42
C SER A 54 -2.18 -5.76 6.45
N VAL A 55 -2.43 -6.08 5.18
CA VAL A 55 -2.78 -5.12 4.10
C VAL A 55 -4.02 -4.31 4.45
N LYS A 56 -5.10 -4.96 4.92
CA LYS A 56 -6.31 -4.25 5.37
C LYS A 56 -6.02 -3.29 6.52
N GLY A 57 -5.18 -3.69 7.47
CA GLY A 57 -4.82 -2.85 8.60
C GLY A 57 -4.03 -1.60 8.19
N VAL A 58 -3.06 -1.72 7.27
CA VAL A 58 -2.29 -0.56 6.82
C VAL A 58 -3.13 0.42 6.01
N LEU A 59 -4.07 -0.09 5.20
CA LEU A 59 -5.02 0.73 4.44
C LEU A 59 -6.04 1.47 5.31
N LYS A 60 -6.09 1.24 6.63
CA LYS A 60 -6.88 2.08 7.57
C LYS A 60 -6.19 3.42 7.87
N LYS A 61 -4.90 3.58 7.57
CA LYS A 61 -4.15 4.82 7.84
C LYS A 61 -4.47 5.88 6.78
N ARG A 62 -4.88 7.08 7.22
CA ARG A 62 -5.29 8.17 6.33
C ARG A 62 -4.19 8.65 5.39
N GLU A 63 -2.95 8.69 5.84
CA GLU A 63 -1.83 9.15 4.99
C GLU A 63 -1.63 8.23 3.78
N LEU A 64 -1.69 6.91 3.99
CA LEU A 64 -1.62 5.92 2.92
C LEU A 64 -2.81 6.04 1.96
N GLN A 65 -4.02 6.20 2.50
CA GLN A 65 -5.23 6.42 1.68
C GLN A 65 -5.13 7.68 0.81
N HIS A 66 -4.68 8.80 1.38
CA HIS A 66 -4.52 10.04 0.62
C HIS A 66 -3.46 9.92 -0.47
N ALA A 67 -2.31 9.29 -0.17
CA ALA A 67 -1.27 9.06 -1.17
C ALA A 67 -1.79 8.23 -2.35
N ILE A 68 -2.52 7.14 -2.06
CA ILE A 68 -3.14 6.29 -3.08
C ILE A 68 -4.13 7.07 -3.94
N LEU A 69 -5.03 7.84 -3.33
CA LEU A 69 -6.02 8.62 -4.06
C LEU A 69 -5.38 9.68 -4.95
N VAL A 70 -4.34 10.37 -4.47
CA VAL A 70 -3.61 11.38 -5.25
C VAL A 70 -2.87 10.75 -6.42
N GLY A 71 -2.09 9.68 -6.19
CA GLY A 71 -1.30 9.06 -7.24
C GLY A 71 -2.17 8.45 -8.35
N ILE A 72 -3.24 7.74 -7.97
CA ILE A 72 -4.17 7.17 -8.96
C ILE A 72 -4.86 8.27 -9.78
N GLU A 73 -5.23 9.39 -9.18
CA GLU A 73 -5.84 10.50 -9.91
C GLU A 73 -4.83 11.13 -10.90
N LEU A 74 -3.57 11.29 -10.51
CA LEU A 74 -2.52 11.80 -11.40
C LEU A 74 -2.26 10.88 -12.59
N ASP A 75 -2.19 9.57 -12.34
CA ASP A 75 -2.12 8.55 -13.39
C ASP A 75 -3.30 8.65 -14.37
N GLU A 76 -4.53 8.76 -13.85
CA GLU A 76 -5.73 8.85 -14.69
C GLU A 76 -5.81 10.16 -15.48
N LEU A 77 -5.35 11.27 -14.90
CA LEU A 77 -5.26 12.55 -15.60
C LEU A 77 -4.20 12.50 -16.70
N ALA A 78 -3.06 11.86 -16.44
CA ALA A 78 -2.02 11.62 -17.44
C ALA A 78 -2.56 10.74 -18.58
N GLU A 79 -3.27 9.66 -18.26
CA GLU A 79 -3.89 8.78 -19.25
C GLU A 79 -4.90 9.51 -20.14
N LYS A 80 -5.65 10.47 -19.58
CA LYS A 80 -6.63 11.30 -20.31
C LYS A 80 -6.02 12.49 -21.05
N GLY A 81 -4.71 12.72 -20.96
CA GLY A 81 -4.07 13.89 -21.59
C GLY A 81 -4.43 15.22 -20.92
N MET A 82 -4.79 15.20 -19.64
CA MET A 82 -5.30 16.36 -18.90
C MET A 82 -4.22 17.10 -18.10
N LEU A 83 -2.99 16.59 -18.06
CA LEU A 83 -1.87 17.30 -17.46
C LEU A 83 -1.31 18.33 -18.44
N SER A 84 -0.73 19.40 -17.91
CA SER A 84 -0.02 20.39 -18.73
C SER A 84 1.35 19.85 -19.16
N GLU A 85 1.79 20.20 -20.36
CA GLU A 85 3.18 19.94 -20.78
C GLU A 85 4.17 20.81 -19.98
N PRO A 86 5.38 20.30 -19.64
CA PRO A 86 5.95 19.00 -20.03
C PRO A 86 5.57 17.83 -19.10
N LEU A 87 4.82 18.06 -18.03
CA LEU A 87 4.49 17.05 -17.02
C LEU A 87 3.70 15.88 -17.63
N GLN A 88 2.82 16.17 -18.59
CA GLN A 88 2.05 15.17 -19.31
C GLN A 88 2.95 14.11 -19.96
N GLN A 89 4.02 14.52 -20.64
CA GLN A 89 4.99 13.61 -21.24
C GLN A 89 5.80 12.86 -20.19
N ILE A 90 6.28 13.57 -19.16
CA ILE A 90 7.10 12.99 -18.09
C ILE A 90 6.36 11.82 -17.41
N VAL A 91 5.10 12.03 -17.02
CA VAL A 91 4.30 11.02 -16.32
C VAL A 91 3.89 9.88 -17.25
N VAL A 92 3.46 10.15 -18.49
CA VAL A 92 3.09 9.05 -19.41
C VAL A 92 4.31 8.19 -19.79
N ALA A 93 5.46 8.83 -19.94
CA ALA A 93 6.70 8.16 -20.31
C ALA A 93 7.23 7.29 -19.18
N ASP A 94 6.83 7.55 -17.93
CA ASP A 94 7.44 6.93 -16.75
C ASP A 94 8.94 7.25 -16.70
N GLU A 95 9.26 8.54 -16.79
CA GLU A 95 10.64 8.99 -16.97
C GLU A 95 11.47 8.76 -15.71
N GLY A 96 12.47 7.87 -15.75
CA GLY A 96 13.23 7.47 -14.55
C GLY A 96 14.08 8.54 -13.83
N LEU A 97 13.98 9.83 -14.20
CA LEU A 97 14.50 10.95 -13.40
C LEU A 97 13.39 11.76 -12.71
N PHE A 98 12.13 11.45 -13.02
CA PHE A 98 10.97 11.89 -12.28
C PHE A 98 10.89 11.03 -11.02
N GLY A 99 11.15 11.64 -9.87
CA GLY A 99 11.21 10.94 -8.58
C GLY A 99 10.04 11.27 -7.65
N VAL A 100 8.94 11.80 -8.19
CA VAL A 100 7.87 12.44 -7.40
C VAL A 100 6.85 11.40 -6.93
N ASP A 101 6.54 10.45 -7.80
CA ASP A 101 5.97 9.13 -7.55
C ASP A 101 6.61 8.43 -6.34
N GLU A 102 7.92 8.15 -6.34
CA GLU A 102 8.57 7.50 -5.21
C GLU A 102 8.54 8.40 -3.98
N THR A 103 8.63 9.73 -4.14
CA THR A 103 8.55 10.67 -3.01
C THR A 103 7.18 10.59 -2.31
N ILE A 104 6.08 10.50 -3.07
CA ILE A 104 4.73 10.34 -2.52
C ILE A 104 4.61 8.95 -1.86
N ALA A 105 5.08 7.90 -2.53
CA ALA A 105 5.03 6.55 -2.00
C ALA A 105 5.82 6.41 -0.69
N LEU A 106 7.08 6.89 -0.68
CA LEU A 106 7.98 6.90 0.47
C LEU A 106 7.43 7.73 1.62
N GLY A 107 6.82 8.88 1.32
CA GLY A 107 6.10 9.70 2.31
C GLY A 107 5.07 8.87 3.09
N ALA A 108 4.29 8.04 2.41
CA ALA A 108 3.32 7.16 3.05
C ALA A 108 3.97 6.00 3.84
N VAL A 109 5.11 5.49 3.39
CA VAL A 109 5.86 4.41 4.06
C VAL A 109 6.35 4.80 5.45
N PHE A 110 6.69 6.08 5.69
CA PHE A 110 7.19 6.53 6.99
C PHE A 110 6.23 6.27 8.16
N THR A 111 4.93 6.07 7.89
CA THR A 111 3.95 5.67 8.92
C THR A 111 4.25 4.32 9.57
N TYR A 112 5.07 3.47 8.94
CA TYR A 112 5.49 2.15 9.42
C TYR A 112 7.00 2.03 9.66
N GLY A 113 7.70 3.17 9.75
CA GLY A 113 9.09 3.24 10.19
C GLY A 113 10.13 2.80 9.16
N SER A 114 11.39 2.76 9.58
CA SER A 114 12.55 2.54 8.70
C SER A 114 12.60 1.14 8.07
N ILE A 115 12.02 0.13 8.72
CA ILE A 115 11.91 -1.24 8.17
C ILE A 115 11.01 -1.25 6.94
N ALA A 116 9.91 -0.47 6.97
CA ALA A 116 9.06 -0.32 5.81
C ALA A 116 9.81 0.42 4.68
N VAL A 117 10.63 1.42 5.00
CA VAL A 117 11.44 2.16 4.01
C VAL A 117 12.43 1.25 3.28
N THR A 118 13.16 0.39 4.01
CA THR A 118 14.10 -0.55 3.38
C THR A 118 13.37 -1.58 2.51
N THR A 119 12.21 -2.05 2.97
CA THR A 119 11.36 -2.98 2.22
C THR A 119 10.80 -2.34 0.95
N PHE A 120 10.37 -1.08 1.02
CA PHE A 120 9.89 -0.32 -0.13
C PHE A 120 10.97 -0.22 -1.21
N GLY A 121 12.18 0.23 -0.88
CA GLY A 121 13.27 0.32 -1.85
C GLY A 121 13.66 -1.04 -2.45
N HIS A 122 13.47 -2.15 -1.72
CA HIS A 122 13.62 -3.49 -2.27
C HIS A 122 12.51 -3.84 -3.28
N LEU A 123 11.25 -3.56 -2.94
CA LEU A 123 10.11 -3.87 -3.81
C LEU A 123 10.08 -3.00 -5.07
N ASP A 124 10.38 -1.72 -4.92
CA ASP A 124 10.52 -0.78 -6.03
C ASP A 124 11.60 -1.25 -7.02
N LYS A 125 12.77 -1.65 -6.52
CA LYS A 125 13.83 -2.13 -7.41
C LYS A 125 13.51 -3.45 -8.11
N ASN A 126 12.87 -4.40 -7.41
CA ASN A 126 12.68 -5.76 -7.93
C ASN A 126 11.34 -5.97 -8.65
N LYS A 127 10.39 -5.04 -8.47
CA LYS A 127 9.02 -5.03 -9.06
C LYS A 127 8.43 -6.45 -9.13
N ILE A 128 8.00 -7.03 -8.00
CA ILE A 128 7.44 -8.41 -7.95
C ILE A 128 5.91 -8.43 -7.93
N GLY A 129 5.32 -9.56 -8.35
CA GLY A 129 3.87 -9.74 -8.36
C GLY A 129 3.15 -8.68 -9.19
N ILE A 130 2.06 -8.11 -8.65
CA ILE A 130 1.26 -7.09 -9.36
C ILE A 130 2.05 -5.81 -9.67
N ILE A 131 3.12 -5.51 -8.92
CA ILE A 131 3.98 -4.34 -9.19
C ILE A 131 4.62 -4.51 -10.57
N ASN A 132 5.11 -5.71 -10.90
CA ASN A 132 5.67 -6.03 -12.22
C ASN A 132 4.64 -5.84 -13.35
N ASP A 133 3.40 -6.24 -13.08
CA ASP A 133 2.33 -6.20 -14.08
C ASP A 133 1.93 -4.76 -14.40
N LEU A 134 1.99 -3.87 -13.40
CA LEU A 134 1.77 -2.43 -13.52
C LEU A 134 2.94 -1.73 -14.24
N ASP A 135 4.18 -2.05 -13.85
CA ASP A 135 5.42 -1.48 -14.41
C ASP A 135 5.64 -1.84 -15.88
N THR A 136 5.45 -3.11 -16.24
CA THR A 136 5.74 -3.60 -17.59
C THR A 136 4.75 -3.13 -18.68
N LYS A 137 3.84 -2.20 -18.34
CA LYS A 137 2.73 -1.71 -19.19
C LYS A 137 2.01 -2.87 -19.90
N LYS A 138 1.91 -4.03 -19.22
CA LYS A 138 1.27 -5.25 -19.75
C LYS A 138 -0.25 -5.14 -19.82
N GLY A 139 -0.80 -3.98 -19.43
CA GLY A 139 -2.17 -3.56 -19.66
C GLY A 139 -2.24 -2.19 -20.34
N ASN A 140 -3.46 -1.77 -20.68
CA ASN A 140 -3.69 -0.38 -21.07
C ASN A 140 -3.74 0.49 -19.81
N GLY A 141 -2.88 1.49 -19.72
CA GLY A 141 -2.98 2.56 -18.73
C GLY A 141 -1.64 3.21 -18.36
N VAL A 142 -1.69 4.32 -17.63
CA VAL A 142 -0.52 4.99 -17.05
C VAL A 142 -0.42 4.62 -15.58
N HIS A 143 0.68 4.03 -15.12
CA HIS A 143 0.81 3.48 -13.76
C HIS A 143 2.02 4.01 -12.98
N THR A 144 2.58 5.14 -13.40
CA THR A 144 3.78 5.76 -12.82
C THR A 144 3.67 6.01 -11.32
N PHE A 145 2.50 6.38 -10.81
CA PHE A 145 2.34 6.50 -9.35
C PHE A 145 1.88 5.19 -8.69
N LEU A 146 1.05 4.40 -9.38
CA LEU A 146 0.34 3.28 -8.78
C LEU A 146 1.26 2.12 -8.38
N ASP A 147 2.26 1.78 -9.18
CA ASP A 147 3.16 0.67 -8.89
C ASP A 147 3.97 0.90 -7.60
N ASP A 148 4.49 2.11 -7.41
CA ASP A 148 5.18 2.54 -6.19
C ASP A 148 4.25 2.63 -4.98
N LEU A 149 3.01 3.09 -5.18
CA LEU A 149 2.02 3.10 -4.11
C LEU A 149 1.63 1.69 -3.69
N VAL A 150 1.56 0.73 -4.62
CA VAL A 150 1.36 -0.68 -4.29
C VAL A 150 2.57 -1.26 -3.54
N ALA A 151 3.80 -0.91 -3.97
CA ALA A 151 5.02 -1.26 -3.26
C ALA A 151 5.01 -0.70 -1.82
N SER A 152 4.55 0.55 -1.64
CA SER A 152 4.42 1.21 -0.34
C SER A 152 3.45 0.46 0.59
N VAL A 153 2.27 0.07 0.10
CA VAL A 153 1.30 -0.73 0.88
C VAL A 153 1.89 -2.08 1.29
N ALA A 154 2.53 -2.79 0.35
CA ALA A 154 3.16 -4.07 0.61
C ALA A 154 4.32 -3.96 1.62
N ALA A 155 5.13 -2.89 1.53
CA ALA A 155 6.22 -2.61 2.46
C ALA A 155 5.71 -2.31 3.87
N CYS A 156 4.67 -1.48 4.01
CA CYS A 156 4.02 -1.20 5.29
C CYS A 156 3.45 -2.47 5.93
N ALA A 157 2.76 -3.29 5.14
CA ALA A 157 2.16 -4.54 5.61
C ALA A 157 3.24 -5.57 5.99
N SER A 158 4.36 -5.61 5.28
CA SER A 158 5.51 -6.47 5.61
C SER A 158 6.20 -6.03 6.89
N SER A 159 6.44 -4.72 7.06
CA SER A 159 6.98 -4.14 8.31
C SER A 159 6.09 -4.49 9.51
N ARG A 160 4.77 -4.37 9.34
CA ARG A 160 3.80 -4.73 10.37
C ARG A 160 3.87 -6.22 10.74
N ILE A 161 4.06 -7.12 9.78
CA ILE A 161 4.27 -8.55 10.05
C ILE A 161 5.56 -8.76 10.82
N ALA A 162 6.67 -8.17 10.37
CA ALA A 162 7.98 -8.34 11.01
C ALA A 162 7.98 -7.89 12.49
N HIS A 163 7.30 -6.78 12.81
CA HIS A 163 7.09 -6.37 14.20
C HIS A 163 6.27 -7.41 14.99
N ARG A 164 5.20 -7.95 14.40
CA ARG A 164 4.37 -8.97 15.05
C ARG A 164 5.13 -10.28 15.27
N THR A 165 6.01 -10.67 14.36
CA THR A 165 6.89 -11.85 14.51
C THR A 165 7.68 -11.77 15.81
N ARG A 166 8.25 -10.59 16.10
CA ARG A 166 9.02 -10.38 17.32
C ARG A 166 8.18 -10.55 18.59
N ASP A 167 6.96 -10.00 18.58
CA ASP A 167 6.04 -10.17 19.71
C ASP A 167 5.69 -11.65 19.95
N LEU A 168 5.51 -12.43 18.88
CA LEU A 168 5.21 -13.87 18.97
C LEU A 168 6.41 -14.67 19.46
N GLU A 169 7.61 -14.38 18.94
CA GLU A 169 8.86 -15.00 19.42
C GLU A 169 9.06 -14.78 20.93
N GLU A 170 8.78 -13.56 21.43
CA GLU A 170 8.86 -13.23 22.85
C GLU A 170 7.82 -13.98 23.71
N ALA A 171 6.65 -14.29 23.12
CA ALA A 171 5.61 -15.11 23.74
C ALA A 171 5.86 -16.63 23.61
N GLY A 172 6.85 -17.05 22.80
CA GLY A 172 7.07 -18.46 22.46
C GLY A 172 6.02 -19.04 21.50
N GLU A 173 5.40 -18.17 20.70
CA GLU A 173 4.34 -18.48 19.74
C GLU A 173 4.83 -18.26 18.30
N THR A 174 4.06 -18.78 17.33
CA THR A 174 4.27 -18.57 15.89
C THR A 174 2.97 -18.09 15.22
N PHE A 175 3.01 -17.83 13.91
CA PHE A 175 1.77 -17.55 13.16
C PHE A 175 0.83 -18.77 13.05
N ASP A 176 1.26 -19.98 13.40
CA ASP A 176 0.35 -21.12 13.49
C ASP A 176 -0.52 -21.09 14.75
N ASP A 177 -0.09 -20.36 15.78
CA ASP A 177 -0.76 -20.32 17.09
C ASP A 177 -1.79 -19.20 17.22
N ILE A 178 -1.85 -18.27 16.26
CA ILE A 178 -2.75 -17.11 16.29
C ILE A 178 -3.71 -17.09 15.11
N ALA A 179 -4.91 -16.56 15.33
CA ALA A 179 -5.86 -16.35 14.24
C ALA A 179 -5.50 -15.08 13.42
N PRO A 180 -5.84 -15.03 12.12
CA PRO A 180 -5.50 -13.87 11.30
C PRO A 180 -6.01 -12.52 11.78
N ASP A 181 -7.22 -12.48 12.34
CA ASP A 181 -7.85 -11.30 12.92
C ASP A 181 -7.19 -10.84 14.23
N GLU A 182 -6.51 -11.73 14.94
CA GLU A 182 -5.76 -11.44 16.17
C GLU A 182 -4.38 -10.83 15.90
N THR A 183 -3.92 -10.81 14.64
CA THR A 183 -2.71 -10.08 14.23
C THR A 183 -2.87 -8.56 14.32
N MET A 184 -4.09 -8.06 14.54
CA MET A 184 -4.39 -6.65 14.79
C MET A 184 -4.42 -6.38 16.31
N PRO A 185 -3.37 -5.81 16.93
CA PRO A 185 -3.46 -5.37 18.33
C PRO A 185 -4.53 -4.26 18.52
N GLU A 186 -4.91 -3.58 17.43
CA GLU A 186 -5.85 -2.45 17.44
C GLU A 186 -7.34 -2.86 17.39
N THR A 187 -7.68 -4.09 17.02
CA THR A 187 -9.10 -4.54 16.90
C THR A 187 -9.75 -4.88 18.23
N ASN A 188 -8.96 -5.18 19.26
CA ASN A 188 -9.44 -5.60 20.57
C ASN A 188 -9.27 -4.53 21.66
N VAL A 189 -9.27 -3.24 21.29
CA VAL A 189 -9.39 -2.17 22.27
C VAL A 189 -10.87 -2.05 22.69
N LYS A 190 -11.20 -2.49 23.92
CA LYS A 190 -12.51 -2.23 24.54
C LYS A 190 -12.81 -0.72 24.46
N GLY A 191 -13.71 -0.32 23.55
CA GLY A 191 -14.13 1.07 23.35
C GLY A 191 -13.87 1.67 21.95
N ALA A 192 -13.23 0.94 21.03
CA ALA A 192 -12.93 1.43 19.67
C ALA A 192 -14.02 1.13 18.62
N GLN A 193 -15.29 1.17 19.01
CA GLN A 193 -16.40 1.33 18.05
C GLN A 193 -16.88 2.77 18.12
N THR A 194 -16.44 3.59 17.19
CA THR A 194 -17.05 4.89 16.85
C THR A 194 -17.18 5.01 15.35
#